data_AF-A0A520IFH4-F1
#
_entry.id   AF-A0A520IFH4-F1
#
_cell.length_a   1.000
_cell.length_b   1.000
_cell.length_c   1.000
_cell.angle_alpha   90.00
_cell.angle_beta   90.00
_cell.angle_gamma   90.00
#
_symmetry.space_group_name_H-M   'P 1'
#
loop_
_entity.id
_entity.type
_entity.pdbx_description
1 polymer ?
#
loop_
_entity_poly.entity_id
_entity_poly.type
_entity_poly.pdbx_seq_one_letter_code
_entity_poly.pdbx_strand_id
1 'polypeptide(L)'
;MANSASDILSMIKDQEIEWVDLRFTDPKGKWQHLTMVASLIGEDELTDGLMFDGSSIEGWKAINESDMVLKPDLDAIYVDPFSATPMMILICDIADPVTGELYARDPRSTAKRAEAYLLTTGVGDTVYVGPEAEFFMFDDVR
;
A
#
# COMPACT_ATOMS: atom_id res chain seq x y z
N MET A 1 0.79 14.60 -11.11
CA MET A 1 -0.26 15.33 -10.38
C MET A 1 -0.69 14.40 -9.27
N ALA A 2 -0.68 14.85 -8.02
CA ALA A 2 -1.12 14.01 -6.92
C ALA A 2 -2.64 13.92 -6.94
N ASN A 3 -3.21 12.72 -6.91
CA ASN A 3 -4.64 12.52 -6.77
C ASN A 3 -5.08 12.94 -5.35
N SER A 4 -6.28 13.50 -5.25
CA SER A 4 -6.95 13.77 -3.98
C SER A 4 -7.90 12.63 -3.60
N ALA A 5 -8.33 12.58 -2.33
CA ALA A 5 -9.33 11.61 -1.90
C ALA A 5 -10.63 11.73 -2.73
N SER A 6 -11.07 12.95 -3.05
CA SER A 6 -12.22 13.19 -3.92
C SER A 6 -12.05 12.65 -5.34
N ASP A 7 -10.82 12.66 -5.88
CA ASP A 7 -10.55 12.06 -7.20
C ASP A 7 -10.74 10.55 -7.14
N ILE A 8 -10.21 9.89 -6.10
CA ILE A 8 -10.37 8.44 -5.89
C ILE A 8 -11.84 8.05 -5.71
N LEU A 9 -12.58 8.78 -4.88
CA LEU A 9 -14.02 8.53 -4.67
C LEU A 9 -14.83 8.70 -5.96
N SER A 10 -14.47 9.69 -6.79
CA SER A 10 -15.09 9.88 -8.10
C SER A 10 -14.77 8.71 -9.03
N MET A 11 -13.53 8.23 -9.06
CA MET A 11 -13.13 7.05 -9.84
C MET A 11 -13.85 5.78 -9.39
N ILE A 12 -13.98 5.55 -8.08
CA ILE A 12 -14.72 4.41 -7.52
C ILE A 12 -16.15 4.41 -8.04
N LYS A 13 -16.81 5.58 -8.02
CA LYS A 13 -18.19 5.72 -8.50
C LYS A 13 -18.30 5.56 -10.02
N ASP A 14 -17.47 6.27 -10.78
CA ASP A 14 -17.58 6.35 -12.24
C ASP A 14 -17.22 5.03 -12.93
N GLN A 15 -16.37 4.22 -12.30
CA GLN A 15 -15.97 2.90 -12.78
C GLN A 15 -16.75 1.75 -12.14
N GLU A 16 -17.80 2.07 -11.38
CA GLU A 16 -18.68 1.09 -10.72
C GLU A 16 -17.89 0.08 -9.85
N ILE A 17 -16.85 0.56 -9.17
CA ILE A 17 -16.00 -0.25 -8.31
C ILE A 17 -16.79 -0.73 -7.08
N GLU A 18 -16.87 -2.05 -6.91
CA GLU A 18 -17.57 -2.67 -5.79
C GLU A 18 -16.64 -2.94 -4.60
N TRP A 19 -15.35 -3.14 -4.88
CA TRP A 19 -14.34 -3.56 -3.90
C TRP A 19 -13.07 -2.73 -3.99
N VAL A 20 -12.50 -2.39 -2.83
CA VAL A 20 -11.20 -1.74 -2.74
C VAL A 20 -10.23 -2.67 -2.02
N ASP A 21 -9.16 -3.05 -2.72
CA ASP A 21 -8.15 -3.98 -2.25
C ASP A 21 -6.90 -3.22 -1.80
N LEU A 22 -6.68 -3.18 -0.49
CA LEU A 22 -5.58 -2.47 0.15
C LEU A 22 -4.37 -3.40 0.18
N ARG A 23 -3.30 -3.05 -0.53
CA ARG A 23 -2.11 -3.91 -0.66
C ARG A 23 -0.87 -3.29 -0.06
N PHE A 24 -0.06 -4.09 0.62
CA PHE A 24 1.21 -3.66 1.22
C PHE A 24 2.24 -4.80 1.19
N THR A 25 3.51 -4.48 1.38
CA THR A 25 4.60 -5.48 1.33
C THR A 25 5.15 -5.74 2.73
N ASP A 26 5.34 -7.01 3.09
CA ASP A 26 5.96 -7.39 4.36
C ASP A 26 7.51 -7.41 4.28
N PRO A 27 8.24 -7.57 5.40
CA PRO A 27 9.71 -7.56 5.39
C PRO A 27 10.36 -8.67 4.55
N LYS A 28 9.63 -9.74 4.23
CA LYS A 28 10.10 -10.83 3.36
C LYS A 28 9.85 -10.55 1.88
N GLY A 29 9.20 -9.44 1.55
CA GLY A 29 8.85 -9.05 0.19
C GLY A 29 7.55 -9.67 -0.31
N LYS A 30 6.76 -10.32 0.55
CA LYS A 30 5.46 -10.85 0.14
C LYS A 30 4.45 -9.72 0.05
N TRP A 31 3.68 -9.73 -1.04
CA TRP A 31 2.54 -8.83 -1.20
C TRP A 31 1.35 -9.36 -0.37
N GLN A 32 0.95 -8.58 0.62
CA GLN A 32 -0.20 -8.84 1.50
C GLN A 32 -1.36 -7.93 1.07
N HIS A 33 -2.60 -8.33 1.36
CA HIS A 33 -3.75 -7.52 1.03
C HIS A 33 -4.95 -7.74 1.97
N LEU A 34 -5.82 -6.73 2.04
CA LEU A 34 -7.12 -6.80 2.69
C LEU A 34 -8.15 -6.03 1.87
N THR A 35 -9.30 -6.66 1.60
CA THR A 35 -10.32 -6.10 0.71
C THR A 35 -11.49 -5.52 1.53
N MET A 36 -11.90 -4.31 1.19
CA MET A 36 -13.06 -3.62 1.75
C MET A 36 -14.17 -3.51 0.71
N VAL A 37 -15.43 -3.48 1.17
CA VAL A 37 -16.55 -3.05 0.34
C VAL A 37 -16.34 -1.56 0.02
N ALA A 38 -16.45 -1.16 -1.25
CA ALA A 38 -16.15 0.20 -1.69
C ALA A 38 -16.96 1.28 -0.95
N SER A 39 -18.18 0.95 -0.48
CA SER A 39 -19.02 1.86 0.31
C SER A 39 -18.45 2.21 1.69
N LEU A 40 -17.45 1.48 2.18
CA LEU A 40 -16.74 1.78 3.42
C LEU A 40 -15.54 2.70 3.21
N ILE A 41 -15.20 3.04 1.96
CA ILE A 41 -14.10 3.93 1.64
C ILE A 41 -14.63 5.36 1.52
N GLY A 42 -14.34 6.18 2.53
CA GLY A 42 -14.61 7.61 2.55
C GLY A 42 -13.33 8.44 2.47
N GLU A 43 -13.48 9.76 2.69
CA GLU A 43 -12.32 10.66 2.74
C GLU A 43 -11.38 10.27 3.89
N ASP A 44 -11.91 9.97 5.08
CA ASP A 44 -11.12 9.61 6.26
C ASP A 44 -10.30 8.32 6.03
N GLU A 45 -10.86 7.29 5.40
CA GLU A 45 -10.10 6.06 5.10
C GLU A 45 -8.97 6.30 4.10
N LEU A 46 -9.16 7.24 3.17
CA LEU A 46 -8.15 7.62 2.17
C LEU A 46 -7.11 8.58 2.74
N THR A 47 -7.47 9.46 3.68
CA THR A 47 -6.58 10.47 4.24
C THR A 47 -5.94 10.07 5.53
N ASP A 48 -6.64 9.38 6.43
CA ASP A 48 -6.18 8.98 7.77
C ASP A 48 -5.69 7.53 7.76
N GLY A 49 -6.37 6.66 7.01
CA GLY A 49 -6.01 5.26 6.78
C GLY A 49 -6.96 4.29 7.47
N LEU A 50 -6.67 2.99 7.35
CA LEU A 50 -7.50 1.90 7.89
C LEU A 50 -6.72 1.08 8.91
N MET A 51 -7.35 0.76 10.04
CA MET A 51 -6.74 -0.05 11.08
C MET A 51 -6.66 -1.53 10.66
N PHE A 52 -5.56 -2.20 11.02
CA PHE A 52 -5.39 -3.64 10.85
C PHE A 52 -4.48 -4.25 11.93
N ASP A 53 -4.54 -5.57 12.08
CA ASP A 53 -3.67 -6.33 12.98
C ASP A 53 -2.29 -6.59 12.35
N GLY A 54 -1.30 -5.84 12.81
CA GLY A 54 0.10 -5.98 12.43
C GLY A 54 0.83 -7.15 13.08
N SER A 55 0.27 -7.78 14.12
CA SER A 55 0.91 -8.92 14.81
C SER A 55 0.86 -10.21 14.00
N SER A 56 -0.07 -10.28 13.05
CA SER A 56 -0.18 -11.37 12.07
C SER A 56 0.88 -11.30 10.96
N ILE A 57 1.71 -10.25 10.92
CA ILE A 57 2.79 -10.09 9.95
C ILE A 57 4.14 -10.41 10.60
N GLU A 58 4.83 -11.41 10.05
CA GLU A 58 6.07 -11.90 10.63
C GLU A 58 7.16 -10.81 10.63
N GLY A 59 7.76 -10.58 11.80
CA GLY A 59 8.80 -9.55 11.98
C GLY A 59 8.26 -8.16 12.33
N TRP A 60 6.94 -7.97 12.46
CA TRP A 60 6.33 -6.71 12.89
C TRP A 60 6.03 -6.70 14.39
N LYS A 61 4.89 -6.13 14.80
CA LYS A 61 4.54 -5.84 16.19
C LYS A 61 4.25 -7.13 16.97
N ALA A 62 4.55 -7.11 18.26
CA ALA A 62 4.08 -8.15 19.17
C ALA A 62 2.57 -8.00 19.42
N ILE A 63 1.92 -9.08 19.88
CA ILE A 63 0.47 -9.13 20.10
C ILE A 63 -0.03 -8.02 21.03
N ASN A 64 0.79 -7.54 21.98
CA ASN A 64 0.41 -6.48 22.91
C ASN A 64 0.45 -5.06 22.33
N GLU A 65 0.93 -4.90 21.09
CA GLU A 65 0.97 -3.63 20.34
C GLU A 65 0.57 -3.87 18.88
N SER A 66 -0.43 -4.72 18.65
CA SER A 66 -0.78 -5.27 17.33
C SER A 66 -1.30 -4.24 16.34
N ASP A 67 -2.03 -3.24 16.81
CA ASP A 67 -2.76 -2.32 15.94
C ASP A 67 -1.82 -1.45 15.12
N MET A 68 -2.06 -1.39 13.81
CA MET A 68 -1.33 -0.54 12.86
C MET A 68 -2.30 0.07 11.83
N VAL A 69 -1.82 1.06 11.08
CA VAL A 69 -2.61 1.75 10.06
C VAL A 69 -2.09 1.41 8.66
N LEU A 70 -2.97 0.95 7.79
CA LEU A 70 -2.79 0.97 6.34
C LEU A 70 -3.07 2.38 5.83
N LYS A 71 -2.06 3.06 5.32
CA LYS A 71 -2.17 4.40 4.77
C LYS A 71 -2.18 4.34 3.24
N PRO A 72 -3.33 4.54 2.57
CA PRO A 72 -3.38 4.51 1.12
C PRO A 72 -2.50 5.59 0.48
N ASP A 73 -1.76 5.21 -0.56
CA ASP A 73 -1.04 6.12 -1.42
C ASP A 73 -1.91 6.42 -2.65
N LEU A 74 -2.48 7.64 -2.68
CA LEU A 74 -3.49 8.01 -3.67
C LEU A 74 -2.93 8.12 -5.10
N ASP A 75 -1.62 8.08 -5.27
CA ASP A 75 -0.97 8.05 -6.59
C ASP A 75 -0.64 6.62 -7.06
N ALA A 76 -0.77 5.63 -6.18
CA ALA A 76 -0.45 4.23 -6.44
C ALA A 76 -1.72 3.37 -6.53
N ILE A 77 -2.58 3.72 -7.49
CA ILE A 77 -3.90 3.12 -7.69
C ILE A 77 -3.97 2.35 -9.01
N TYR A 78 -4.71 1.24 -9.02
CA TYR A 78 -4.88 0.39 -10.20
C TYR A 78 -6.29 -0.22 -10.22
N VAL A 79 -6.83 -0.52 -11.40
CA VAL A 79 -8.00 -1.40 -11.51
C VAL A 79 -7.49 -2.82 -11.66
N ASP A 80 -8.00 -3.76 -10.85
CA ASP A 80 -7.57 -5.16 -10.92
C ASP A 80 -8.17 -5.83 -12.18
N PRO A 81 -7.34 -6.28 -13.15
CA PRO A 81 -7.84 -6.89 -14.38
C PRO A 81 -8.23 -8.36 -14.22
N PHE A 82 -7.96 -8.97 -13.07
CA PHE A 82 -8.18 -10.39 -12.79
C PHE A 82 -9.39 -10.63 -11.88
N SER A 83 -9.84 -9.62 -11.15
CA SER A 83 -11.02 -9.71 -10.30
C SER A 83 -12.28 -9.99 -11.14
N ALA A 84 -13.17 -10.85 -10.61
CA ALA A 84 -14.44 -11.17 -11.26
C ALA A 84 -15.47 -10.03 -11.18
N THR A 85 -15.33 -9.16 -10.18
CA THR A 85 -16.12 -7.93 -9.99
C THR A 85 -15.21 -6.70 -10.07
N PRO A 86 -15.71 -5.53 -10.49
CA PRO A 86 -14.90 -4.31 -10.55
C PRO A 86 -14.22 -4.02 -9.21
N MET A 87 -12.89 -3.97 -9.21
CA MET A 87 -12.07 -3.83 -8.02
C MET A 87 -10.94 -2.82 -8.26
N MET A 88 -10.74 -1.92 -7.30
CA MET A 88 -9.62 -0.98 -7.30
C MET A 88 -8.58 -1.43 -6.27
N ILE A 89 -7.33 -1.51 -6.68
CA ILE A 89 -6.17 -1.73 -5.81
C ILE A 89 -5.65 -0.36 -5.36
N LEU A 90 -5.45 -0.20 -4.06
CA LEU A 90 -4.70 0.90 -3.48
C LEU A 90 -3.46 0.34 -2.79
N ILE A 91 -2.27 0.80 -3.17
CA ILE A 91 -1.05 0.44 -2.47
C ILE A 91 -0.94 1.30 -1.20
N CYS A 92 -0.63 0.66 -0.07
CA CYS A 92 -0.53 1.31 1.23
C CYS A 92 0.91 1.31 1.75
N ASP A 93 1.26 2.39 2.44
CA ASP A 93 2.32 2.37 3.45
C ASP A 93 1.75 1.90 4.79
N ILE A 94 2.62 1.57 5.74
CA ILE A 94 2.22 1.30 7.12
C ILE A 94 2.57 2.49 8.01
N ALA A 95 1.64 2.91 8.86
CA ALA A 95 1.88 3.95 9.85
C ALA A 95 1.59 3.45 11.28
N ASP A 96 2.29 4.06 12.24
CA ASP A 96 2.02 3.87 13.66
C ASP A 96 0.70 4.58 14.03
N PRO A 97 -0.25 3.92 14.71
CA PRO A 97 -1.56 4.50 14.99
C PRO A 97 -1.54 5.62 16.03
N VAL A 98 -0.48 5.72 16.84
CA VAL A 98 -0.36 6.72 17.90
C VAL A 98 0.34 7.97 17.37
N THR A 99 1.45 7.80 16.66
CA THR A 99 2.25 8.94 16.18
C THR A 99 1.86 9.40 14.79
N GLY A 100 1.21 8.53 13.99
CA GLY A 100 0.96 8.75 12.57
C GLY A 100 2.21 8.66 11.70
N GLU A 101 3.38 8.35 12.29
CA GLU A 101 4.63 8.24 11.55
C GLU A 101 4.71 6.95 10.74
N LEU A 102 5.38 7.02 9.60
CA LEU A 102 5.64 5.86 8.76
C LEU A 102 6.44 4.79 9.52
N TYR A 103 5.97 3.56 9.48
CA TYR A 103 6.52 2.46 10.25
C TYR A 103 7.95 2.14 9.82
N ALA A 104 8.83 1.96 10.81
CA ALA A 104 10.25 1.74 10.54
C ALA A 104 10.53 0.41 9.82
N ARG A 105 9.71 -0.62 10.03
CA ARG A 105 9.89 -1.96 9.44
C ARG A 105 9.01 -2.23 8.21
N ASP A 106 8.32 -1.20 7.72
CA ASP A 106 7.69 -1.25 6.41
C ASP A 106 8.76 -1.03 5.31
N PRO A 107 8.95 -1.99 4.39
CA PRO A 107 9.88 -1.84 3.27
C PRO A 107 9.58 -0.61 2.39
N ARG A 108 8.30 -0.31 2.15
CA ARG A 108 7.91 0.81 1.27
C ARG A 108 8.25 2.15 1.92
N SER A 109 7.94 2.31 3.20
CA SER A 109 8.38 3.46 4.01
C SER A 109 9.90 3.60 4.05
N THR A 110 10.65 2.48 4.08
CA THR A 110 12.11 2.51 4.01
C THR A 110 12.62 3.05 2.66
N ALA A 111 12.01 2.63 1.55
CA ALA A 111 12.34 3.14 0.22
C ALA A 111 12.06 4.66 0.13
N LYS A 112 10.89 5.12 0.59
CA LYS A 112 10.54 6.56 0.64
C LYS A 112 11.54 7.37 1.45
N ARG A 113 11.97 6.87 2.62
CA ARG A 113 13.02 7.51 3.44
C ARG A 113 14.38 7.55 2.74
N ALA A 114 14.73 6.52 1.96
CA ALA A 114 15.98 6.50 1.21
C ALA A 114 15.99 7.56 0.09
N GLU A 115 14.90 7.71 -0.65
CA GLU A 115 14.74 8.77 -1.65
C GLU A 115 14.78 10.17 -1.02
N ALA A 116 14.05 10.36 0.09
CA ALA A 116 14.10 11.60 0.85
C ALA A 116 15.52 11.90 1.37
N TYR A 117 16.25 10.89 1.83
CA TYR A 117 17.62 11.05 2.28
C TYR A 117 18.53 11.56 1.16
N LEU A 118 18.46 11.00 -0.05
CA LEU A 118 19.24 11.47 -1.20
C LEU A 118 19.06 12.99 -1.39
N LEU A 119 17.82 13.47 -1.37
CA LEU A 119 17.52 14.90 -1.51
C LEU A 119 18.23 15.75 -0.45
N THR A 120 18.27 15.29 0.80
CA THR A 120 18.95 16.02 1.88
C THR A 120 20.46 16.07 1.73
N THR A 121 21.06 15.11 1.03
CA THR A 121 22.52 15.11 0.77
C THR A 121 22.94 16.14 -0.27
N GLY A 122 22.03 16.59 -1.12
CA GLY A 122 22.33 17.47 -2.26
C GLY A 122 23.16 16.81 -3.38
N VAL A 123 23.39 15.49 -3.31
CA VAL A 123 24.17 14.75 -4.32
C VAL A 123 23.36 14.47 -5.59
N GLY A 124 22.04 14.34 -5.46
CA GLY A 124 21.13 14.10 -6.56
C GLY A 124 19.68 14.39 -6.18
N ASP A 125 18.81 14.39 -7.18
CA ASP A 125 17.37 14.68 -7.04
C ASP A 125 16.50 13.44 -7.22
N THR A 126 16.92 12.47 -8.03
CA THR A 126 16.14 11.28 -8.36
C THR A 126 17.04 10.07 -8.56
N VAL A 127 16.63 8.94 -8.00
CA VAL A 127 17.22 7.62 -8.28
C VAL A 127 16.33 6.89 -9.26
N TYR A 128 16.89 6.45 -10.39
CA TYR A 128 16.20 5.55 -11.31
C TYR A 128 16.70 4.11 -11.08
N VAL A 129 15.78 3.19 -10.84
CA VAL A 129 16.07 1.76 -10.66
C VAL A 129 15.38 0.98 -11.78
N GLY A 130 16.16 0.20 -12.53
CA GLY A 130 15.66 -0.67 -13.61
C GLY A 130 15.83 -2.14 -13.25
N PRO A 131 14.82 -2.80 -12.64
CA PRO A 131 14.90 -4.21 -12.32
C PRO A 131 14.67 -5.09 -13.56
N GLU A 132 15.44 -6.17 -13.68
CA GLU A 132 15.22 -7.25 -14.67
C GLU A 132 14.86 -8.54 -13.93
N ALA A 133 13.55 -8.81 -13.78
CA ALA A 133 13.05 -9.97 -13.07
C ALA A 133 12.82 -11.14 -14.04
N GLU A 134 13.84 -11.99 -14.22
CA GLU A 134 13.66 -13.28 -14.89
C GLU A 134 12.70 -14.19 -14.09
N PHE A 135 11.92 -15.01 -14.78
CA PHE A 135 10.97 -15.93 -14.16
C PHE A 135 10.84 -17.24 -14.95
N PHE A 136 10.30 -18.27 -14.29
CA PHE A 136 9.95 -19.54 -14.90
C PHE A 136 8.42 -19.68 -14.97
N MET A 137 7.92 -20.27 -16.06
CA MET A 137 6.51 -20.67 -16.20
C MET A 137 6.47 -22.19 -16.28
N PHE A 138 5.99 -22.83 -15.22
CA PHE A 138 5.88 -24.29 -15.11
C PHE A 138 4.45 -24.75 -15.35
N ASP A 139 4.28 -25.95 -15.92
CA ASP A 139 2.98 -26.60 -16.04
C ASP A 139 2.55 -27.30 -14.74
N ASP A 140 3.50 -27.75 -13.91
CA ASP A 140 3.28 -28.47 -12.64
C ASP A 140 4.44 -28.18 -11.66
N VAL A 141 4.12 -28.03 -10.38
CA VAL A 141 5.08 -27.89 -9.28
C VAL A 141 4.64 -28.88 -8.19
N ARG A 142 5.50 -29.87 -7.90
CA ARG A 142 5.24 -30.90 -6.88
C ARG A 142 6.05 -30.67 -5.62
#